data_AF-A0A0F3GYB6-F1
#
_entry.id   AF-A0A0F3GYB6-F1
#
_cell.length_a   1.000
_cell.length_b   1.000
_cell.length_c   1.000
_cell.angle_alpha   90.00
_cell.angle_beta   90.00
_cell.angle_gamma   90.00
#
_symmetry.space_group_name_H-M   'P 1'
#
loop_
_entity.id
_entity.type
_entity.pdbx_description
1 polymer ?
#
loop_
_entity_poly.entity_id
_entity_poly.type
_entity_poly.pdbx_seq_one_letter_code
_entity_poly.pdbx_strand_id
1 'polypeptide(L)' 'VPIRRLAPVFAVTEYATVPLPVPEAPEVIVIQLSLLFAVHAQVDAVVTLTLPLSAEDETDLLFGLIE' A
#
# COMPACT_ATOMS: atom_id res chain seq x y z
N VAL A 1 28.13 21.26 -28.11
CA VAL A 1 27.05 21.15 -27.10
C VAL A 1 26.25 19.89 -27.41
N PRO A 2 26.03 18.97 -26.45
CA PRO A 2 25.13 17.84 -26.67
C PRO A 2 23.67 18.30 -26.59
N ILE A 3 22.85 17.86 -27.54
CA ILE A 3 21.40 18.11 -27.54
C ILE A 3 20.72 16.97 -26.77
N ARG A 4 19.93 17.31 -25.75
CA ARG A 4 19.07 16.35 -25.03
C ARG A 4 17.65 16.47 -25.58
N ARG A 5 17.10 15.38 -26.11
CA ARG A 5 15.68 15.29 -26.50
C ARG A 5 14.80 15.35 -25.24
N LEU A 6 13.68 16.06 -25.31
CA LEU A 6 12.66 16.04 -24.24
C LEU A 6 12.23 14.59 -24.01
N ALA A 7 12.34 14.15 -22.75
CA ALA A 7 11.89 12.82 -22.36
C ALA A 7 10.37 12.83 -22.18
N PRO A 8 9.66 11.77 -22.59
CA PRO A 8 8.24 11.62 -22.24
C PRO A 8 8.10 11.59 -20.72
N VAL A 9 7.10 12.32 -20.22
CA VAL A 9 6.77 12.38 -18.79
C VAL A 9 5.72 11.32 -18.51
N PHE A 10 5.92 10.53 -17.44
CA PHE A 10 4.91 9.59 -16.95
C PHE A 10 3.96 10.30 -15.98
N ALA A 11 2.67 10.03 -16.11
CA ALA A 11 1.66 10.51 -15.16
C ALA A 11 1.83 9.85 -13.78
N VAL A 12 1.49 10.58 -12.72
CA VAL A 12 1.52 10.06 -11.35
C VAL A 12 0.34 9.10 -11.12
N THR A 13 0.56 8.04 -10.35
CA THR A 13 -0.51 7.16 -9.86
C THR A 13 -0.50 7.16 -8.35
N GLU A 14 -1.60 7.58 -7.75
CA GLU A 14 -1.77 7.66 -6.30
C GLU A 14 -2.48 6.43 -5.74
N TYR A 15 -2.14 6.11 -4.49
CA TYR A 15 -2.75 5.02 -3.74
C TYR A 15 -3.06 5.45 -2.31
N ALA A 16 -4.24 5.07 -1.81
CA ALA A 16 -4.62 5.27 -0.43
C ALA A 16 -4.39 4.02 0.41
N THR A 17 -4.02 4.23 1.67
CA THR A 17 -3.91 3.18 2.70
C THR A 17 -5.17 3.19 3.56
N VAL A 18 -5.92 2.09 3.55
CA VAL A 18 -7.15 1.93 4.35
C VAL A 18 -7.02 0.77 5.33
N PRO A 19 -7.41 0.95 6.61
CA PRO A 19 -7.35 -0.12 7.60
C PRO A 19 -8.38 -1.21 7.28
N LEU A 20 -7.98 -2.46 7.44
CA LEU A 20 -8.87 -3.61 7.41
C LEU A 20 -9.64 -3.73 8.72
N PRO A 21 -10.80 -4.42 8.72
CA PRO A 21 -11.47 -4.81 9.95
C PRO A 21 -10.53 -5.61 10.86
N VAL A 22 -10.66 -5.40 12.17
CA VAL A 22 -9.90 -6.16 13.17
C VAL A 22 -10.34 -7.63 13.11
N PRO A 23 -9.40 -8.58 12.93
CA PRO A 23 -9.73 -10.00 12.93
C PRO A 23 -10.20 -10.46 14.32
N GLU A 24 -11.00 -11.53 14.36
CA GLU A 24 -11.34 -12.17 15.63
C GLU A 24 -10.07 -12.78 16.27
N ALA A 25 -9.98 -12.71 17.59
CA ALA A 25 -8.84 -13.24 18.31
C ALA A 25 -8.70 -14.76 18.07
N PRO A 26 -7.48 -15.28 17.84
CA PRO A 26 -7.29 -16.70 17.59
C PRO A 26 -7.58 -17.53 18.87
N GLU A 27 -8.04 -18.76 18.67
CA GLU A 27 -8.19 -19.73 19.75
C GLU A 27 -6.82 -20.07 20.36
N VAL A 28 -6.75 -20.09 21.69
CA VAL A 28 -5.52 -20.42 22.42
C VAL A 28 -5.40 -21.94 22.57
N ILE A 29 -4.45 -22.54 21.87
CA ILE A 29 -4.17 -23.99 21.90
C ILE A 29 -2.84 -24.25 22.62
N VAL A 30 -2.83 -25.28 23.48
CA VAL A 30 -1.63 -25.70 24.24
C VAL A 30 -0.69 -26.47 23.32
N ILE A 31 0.45 -25.88 22.93
CA ILE A 31 1.45 -26.54 22.07
C ILE A 31 2.46 -27.37 22.86
N GLN A 32 2.73 -27.01 24.13
CA GLN A 32 3.71 -27.67 24.99
C GLN A 32 3.14 -27.83 26.40
N LEU A 33 3.26 -29.03 26.95
CA LEU A 33 2.88 -29.30 28.33
C LEU A 33 4.00 -28.86 29.27
N SER A 34 3.80 -27.72 29.92
CA SER A 34 4.60 -27.25 31.06
C SER A 34 3.69 -27.06 32.28
N LEU A 35 4.26 -27.17 33.48
CA LEU A 35 3.51 -26.97 34.74
C LEU A 35 2.87 -25.56 34.80
N LEU A 36 3.52 -24.56 34.18
CA LEU A 36 3.02 -23.20 34.07
C LEU A 36 2.79 -22.82 32.60
N PHE A 37 1.71 -22.08 32.33
CA PHE A 37 1.45 -21.46 31.03
C PHE A 37 2.29 -20.19 30.86
N ALA A 38 3.03 -20.09 29.76
CA ALA A 38 3.68 -18.85 29.33
C ALA A 38 2.86 -18.19 28.20
N VAL A 39 1.89 -17.36 28.56
CA VAL A 39 1.09 -16.59 27.58
C VAL A 39 1.81 -15.29 27.24
N HIS A 40 2.19 -15.13 25.98
CA HIS A 40 2.79 -13.88 25.49
C HIS A 40 1.72 -13.09 24.74
N ALA A 41 1.11 -12.09 25.41
CA ALA A 41 0.12 -11.23 24.79
C ALA A 41 0.75 -10.44 23.63
N GLN A 42 0.11 -10.47 22.47
CA GLN A 42 0.47 -9.65 21.32
C GLN A 42 -0.47 -8.46 21.24
N VAL A 43 0.08 -7.30 20.91
CA VAL A 43 -0.74 -6.11 20.61
C VAL A 43 -1.34 -6.30 19.23
N ASP A 44 -2.61 -5.93 19.08
CA ASP A 44 -3.32 -6.01 17.81
C ASP A 44 -2.63 -5.15 16.75
N ALA A 45 -2.46 -5.71 15.55
CA ALA A 45 -1.83 -5.02 14.43
C ALA A 45 -2.89 -4.48 13.48
N VAL A 46 -2.79 -3.19 13.13
CA VAL A 46 -3.64 -2.61 12.09
C VAL A 46 -3.12 -3.05 10.72
N VAL A 47 -3.80 -4.02 10.11
CA VAL A 47 -3.51 -4.43 8.74
C VAL A 47 -4.16 -3.43 7.77
N THR A 48 -3.45 -3.03 6.72
CA THR A 48 -3.93 -2.04 5.76
C THR A 48 -3.94 -2.56 4.33
N LEU A 49 -4.95 -2.16 3.54
CA LEU A 49 -4.98 -2.35 2.09
C LEU A 49 -4.53 -1.09 1.36
N THR A 50 -3.87 -1.29 0.21
CA THR A 50 -3.45 -0.22 -0.71
C THR A 50 -4.41 -0.21 -1.90
N LEU A 51 -5.20 0.85 -2.05
CA LEU A 51 -6.21 0.99 -3.11
C LEU A 51 -5.83 2.10 -4.08
N PRO A 52 -5.95 1.88 -5.40
CA PRO A 52 -5.69 2.93 -6.38
C PRO A 52 -6.70 4.06 -6.21
N LEU A 53 -6.21 5.30 -6.25
CA LEU A 53 -7.08 6.47 -6.34
C LEU A 53 -7.42 6.75 -7.80
N SER A 54 -8.64 7.26 -8.03
CA SER A 54 -9.00 7.76 -9.36
C SER A 54 -8.11 8.96 -9.64
N ALA A 55 -7.35 8.91 -10.74
CA ALA A 55 -6.59 10.06 -11.19
C ALA A 55 -7.59 11.20 -11.45
N GLU A 56 -7.50 12.27 -10.66
CA GLU A 56 -8.21 13.51 -10.96
C GLU A 56 -7.46 14.20 -12.11
N ASP A 57 -7.91 13.87 -13.32
CA ASP A 57 -7.61 14.49 -14.62
C ASP A 57 -6.41 15.47 -14.60
N GLU A 58 -5.19 14.94 -14.57
CA GLU A 58 -4.01 15.78 -14.68
C GLU A 58 -3.82 16.14 -16.16
N THR A 59 -4.30 17.35 -16.51
CA THR A 59 -4.04 18.17 -17.71
C THR A 59 -3.54 17.42 -18.94
N ASP A 60 -4.43 17.27 -19.93
CA ASP A 60 -4.18 16.88 -21.32
C ASP A 60 -2.92 17.58 -21.89
N LEU A 61 -1.75 16.93 -21.80
CA LEU A 61 -0.52 17.43 -22.39
C LEU A 61 -0.53 17.12 -23.89
N LEU A 62 -1.04 18.08 -24.67
CA LEU A 62 -0.80 18.20 -26.11
C LEU A 62 0.71 18.26 -26.36
N PHE A 63 1.36 17.11 -26.55
CA PHE A 63 2.70 17.07 -27.10
C PHE A 63 2.65 17.57 -28.54
N GLY A 64 3.41 18.64 -28.80
CA GLY A 64 3.40 19.39 -30.05
C GLY A 64 3.44 18.51 -31.30
N LEU A 65 2.40 18.69 -32.14
CA LEU A 65 2.49 18.49 -33.58
C LEU A 65 3.66 19.35 -34.07
N ILE A 66 4.74 18.69 -34.48
CA ILE A 66 5.75 19.31 -35.31
C ILE A 66 5.65 18.62 -36.65
N GLU A 67 5.16 19.38 -37.64
CA GLU A 67 5.24 19.08 -39.08
C GLU A 67 6.68 18.75 -39.51
#